data_AF-A0A5R1NMC0-F1
#
_entry.id   AF-A0A5R1NMC0-F1
#
_cell.length_a   1.000
_cell.length_b   1.000
_cell.length_c   1.000
_cell.angle_alpha   90.00
_cell.angle_beta   90.00
_cell.angle_gamma   90.00
#
_symmetry.space_group_name_H-M   'P 1'
#
loop_
_entity.id
_entity.type
_entity.pdbx_description
1 polymer ?
#
loop_
_entity_poly.entity_id
_entity_poly.type
_entity_poly.pdbx_seq_one_letter_code
_entity_poly.pdbx_strand_id
1 'polypeptide(L)'
;MKIHIAAPAAALLLLLAMTGCANETAGVAVPAGQAPPPAAAESAAAHELTATCDSAFSKAEADLHSMYNSDLEDDESAFTAALDPLFSACESPADLYAGGVKHPFVYGLTGGAYLDRMTLEIYCGGYEATPACTGMDSFQP
;
A
#
# COMPACT_ATOMS: atom_id res chain seq x y z
N MET A 1 -11.95 -44.88 -55.34
CA MET A 1 -12.98 -44.29 -54.44
C MET A 1 -12.39 -44.31 -53.04
N LYS A 2 -12.17 -43.22 -52.31
CA LYS A 2 -12.73 -41.85 -52.35
C LYS A 2 -11.58 -40.84 -52.16
N ILE A 3 -11.57 -39.82 -53.01
CA ILE A 3 -10.75 -38.62 -52.84
C ILE A 3 -11.57 -37.70 -51.93
N HIS A 4 -10.99 -37.29 -50.81
CA HIS A 4 -11.57 -36.26 -49.96
C HIS A 4 -10.95 -34.91 -50.33
N ILE A 5 -11.76 -34.07 -50.97
CA ILE A 5 -11.52 -32.63 -51.05
C ILE A 5 -12.37 -32.00 -49.94
N ALA A 6 -11.74 -31.23 -49.06
CA ALA A 6 -12.40 -30.12 -48.37
C ALA A 6 -11.32 -29.17 -47.83
N ALA A 7 -11.23 -27.99 -48.44
CA ALA A 7 -10.83 -26.74 -47.80
C ALA A 7 -11.93 -25.73 -48.15
N PRO A 8 -12.03 -24.53 -47.54
CA PRO A 8 -11.31 -23.96 -46.39
C PRO A 8 -12.28 -23.40 -45.32
N ALA A 9 -11.76 -22.91 -44.19
CA ALA A 9 -12.14 -21.63 -43.56
C ALA A 9 -11.77 -21.62 -42.07
N ALA A 10 -10.87 -20.69 -41.73
CA ALA A 10 -10.84 -19.90 -40.50
C ALA A 10 -11.35 -20.59 -39.22
N ALA A 11 -10.41 -21.11 -38.43
CA ALA A 11 -10.61 -21.21 -36.99
C ALA A 11 -9.30 -20.84 -36.30
N LEU A 12 -9.28 -19.59 -35.88
CA LEU A 12 -8.43 -18.92 -34.91
C LEU A 12 -7.30 -19.75 -34.28
N LEU A 13 -6.09 -19.33 -34.63
CA LEU A 13 -4.90 -19.41 -33.77
C LEU A 13 -5.21 -18.77 -32.41
N LEU A 14 -5.42 -19.59 -31.39
CA LEU A 14 -5.24 -19.21 -29.99
C LEU A 14 -3.99 -19.94 -29.49
N LEU A 15 -2.86 -19.23 -29.65
CA LEU A 15 -1.62 -19.53 -28.98
C LEU A 15 -1.82 -19.39 -27.46
N LEU A 16 -1.79 -20.53 -26.76
CA LEU A 16 -1.40 -20.58 -25.36
C LEU A 16 -0.23 -21.56 -25.25
N ALA A 17 0.94 -21.06 -25.64
CA ALA A 17 2.20 -21.68 -25.28
C ALA A 17 2.39 -21.49 -23.77
N MET A 18 2.09 -22.54 -23.01
CA MET A 18 2.62 -22.75 -21.67
C MET A 18 4.12 -23.01 -21.80
N THR A 19 4.92 -21.96 -21.69
CA THR A 19 6.35 -22.02 -21.38
C THR A 19 6.51 -21.14 -20.14
N GLY A 20 6.58 -21.72 -18.93
CA GLY A 20 7.75 -22.44 -18.47
C GLY A 20 8.79 -21.39 -18.03
N CYS A 21 8.97 -21.21 -16.72
CA CYS A 21 9.88 -20.24 -16.12
C CYS A 21 11.28 -20.36 -16.75
N ALA A 22 11.62 -19.42 -17.63
CA ALA A 22 12.98 -19.23 -18.11
C ALA A 22 13.60 -18.08 -17.32
N ASN A 23 14.50 -18.45 -16.43
CA ASN A 23 15.46 -17.57 -15.80
C ASN A 23 16.39 -16.99 -16.88
N GLU A 24 16.03 -15.86 -17.46
CA GLU A 24 16.96 -15.03 -18.22
C GLU A 24 17.19 -13.73 -17.44
N THR A 25 18.42 -13.63 -16.96
CA THR A 25 19.09 -12.44 -16.44
C THR A 25 19.14 -11.35 -17.53
N ALA A 26 17.99 -10.81 -17.92
CA ALA A 26 17.91 -9.55 -18.64
C ALA A 26 17.89 -8.46 -17.59
N GLY A 27 18.86 -7.54 -17.65
CA GLY A 27 18.94 -6.40 -16.76
C GLY A 27 17.61 -5.67 -16.70
N VAL A 28 16.86 -5.92 -15.63
CA VAL A 28 15.78 -5.06 -15.20
C VAL A 28 16.50 -3.78 -14.81
N ALA A 29 16.47 -2.80 -15.70
CA ALA A 29 16.60 -1.43 -15.27
C ALA A 29 15.50 -1.26 -14.22
N VAL A 30 15.90 -1.30 -12.94
CA VAL A 30 15.05 -0.87 -11.83
C VAL A 30 14.54 0.48 -12.30
N PRO A 31 13.22 0.65 -12.53
CA PRO A 31 12.70 1.94 -12.93
C PRO A 31 13.26 2.93 -11.91
N ALA A 32 13.99 3.94 -12.41
CA ALA A 32 14.64 4.93 -11.59
C ALA A 32 13.60 5.37 -10.56
N GLY A 33 13.89 5.09 -9.28
CA GLY A 33 12.94 5.26 -8.18
C GLY A 33 12.26 6.60 -8.38
N GLN A 34 10.93 6.57 -8.52
CA GLN A 34 10.15 7.75 -8.79
C GLN A 34 10.59 8.80 -7.77
N ALA A 35 11.18 9.89 -8.27
CA ALA A 35 11.61 10.96 -7.39
C ALA A 35 10.39 11.36 -6.56
N PRO A 36 10.52 11.51 -5.23
CA PRO A 36 9.41 11.94 -4.43
C PRO A 36 8.83 13.19 -5.10
N PRO A 37 7.49 13.28 -5.25
CA PRO A 37 6.89 14.51 -5.74
C PRO A 37 7.47 15.68 -4.95
N PRO A 38 7.65 16.87 -5.57
CA PRO A 38 8.16 18.03 -4.86
C PRO A 38 7.41 18.10 -3.55
N ALA A 39 8.17 18.10 -2.44
CA ALA A 39 7.61 18.03 -1.11
C ALA A 39 6.40 18.96 -1.06
N ALA A 40 5.26 18.46 -0.58
CA ALA A 40 4.14 19.28 -0.18
C ALA A 40 4.56 20.14 1.03
N ALA A 41 5.61 20.94 0.87
CA ALA A 41 5.85 22.12 1.64
C ALA A 41 4.76 23.08 1.18
N GLU A 42 3.96 23.56 2.13
CA GLU A 42 2.88 24.54 1.95
C GLU A 42 1.46 23.97 1.74
N SER A 43 0.98 23.08 2.63
CA SER A 43 -0.42 23.20 3.11
C SER A 43 -0.74 22.39 4.37
N ALA A 44 0.14 21.53 4.88
CA ALA A 44 -0.01 21.04 6.24
C ALA A 44 0.32 22.20 7.19
N ALA A 45 -0.69 22.97 7.59
CA ALA A 45 -0.68 23.48 8.96
C ALA A 45 -0.31 22.28 9.82
N ALA A 46 0.76 22.38 10.62
CA ALA A 46 1.26 21.26 11.41
C ALA A 46 0.11 20.72 12.27
N HIS A 47 -0.59 19.70 11.75
CA HIS A 47 -1.73 19.12 12.41
C HIS A 47 -1.16 18.39 13.61
N GLU A 48 -1.38 18.97 14.78
CA GLU A 48 -0.80 18.46 16.01
C GLU A 48 -1.56 17.20 16.39
N LEU A 49 -0.86 16.07 16.38
CA LEU A 49 -1.43 14.81 16.79
C LEU A 49 -1.84 14.87 18.25
N THR A 50 -3.00 14.29 18.55
CA THR A 50 -3.33 13.99 19.94
C THR A 50 -2.28 13.03 20.51
N ALA A 51 -1.97 13.16 21.80
CA ALA A 51 -1.01 12.28 22.46
C ALA A 51 -1.38 10.80 22.32
N THR A 52 -2.67 10.49 22.25
CA THR A 52 -3.19 9.13 22.04
C THR A 52 -2.87 8.60 20.64
N CYS A 53 -3.16 9.37 19.58
CA CYS A 53 -2.86 8.96 18.21
C CYS A 53 -1.33 8.86 17.99
N ASP A 54 -0.55 9.81 18.51
CA ASP A 54 0.92 9.78 18.42
C ASP A 54 1.53 8.54 19.11
N SER A 55 1.00 8.20 20.29
CA SER A 55 1.43 7.00 21.02
C SER A 55 1.03 5.72 20.29
N ALA A 56 -0.14 5.71 19.64
CA ALA A 56 -0.58 4.57 18.84
C ALA A 56 0.34 4.35 17.62
N PHE A 57 0.74 5.42 16.92
CA PHE A 57 1.72 5.34 15.83
C PHE A 57 3.08 4.84 16.31
N SER A 58 3.60 5.40 17.41
CA SER A 58 4.87 4.95 17.99
C SER A 58 4.84 3.47 18.38
N LYS A 59 3.70 3.00 18.91
CA LYS A 59 3.51 1.59 19.25
C LYS A 59 3.40 0.71 18.00
N ALA A 60 2.61 1.11 17.00
CA ALA A 60 2.45 0.37 15.76
C ALA A 60 3.79 0.19 15.04
N GLU A 61 4.61 1.25 14.95
CA GLU A 61 5.95 1.18 14.36
C GLU A 61 6.86 0.19 15.11
N ALA A 62 6.85 0.21 16.44
CA ALA A 62 7.62 -0.73 17.25
C ALA A 62 7.13 -2.18 17.08
N ASP A 63 5.82 -2.40 17.05
CA ASP A 63 5.21 -3.72 16.88
C ASP A 63 5.52 -4.28 15.47
N LEU A 64 5.42 -3.44 14.42
CA LEU A 64 5.79 -3.82 13.06
C LEU A 64 7.28 -4.16 12.93
N HIS A 65 8.17 -3.35 13.52
CA HIS A 65 9.60 -3.70 13.55
C HIS A 65 9.84 -5.02 14.27
N SER A 66 9.14 -5.28 15.38
CA SER A 66 9.25 -6.56 16.09
C SER A 66 8.77 -7.73 15.23
N MET A 67 7.66 -7.56 14.51
CA MET A 67 7.09 -8.55 13.60
C MET A 67 8.09 -8.89 12.47
N TYR A 68 8.60 -7.89 11.76
CA TYR A 68 9.59 -8.10 10.68
C TYR A 68 10.92 -8.68 11.16
N ASN A 69 11.34 -8.39 12.39
CA ASN A 69 12.54 -8.99 12.98
C ASN A 69 12.33 -10.43 13.49
N SER A 70 11.08 -10.91 13.50
CA SER A 70 10.70 -12.24 14.00
C SER A 70 10.25 -13.18 12.89
N ASP A 71 10.53 -12.86 11.62
CA ASP A 71 10.12 -13.61 10.43
C ASP A 71 8.58 -13.81 10.35
N LEU A 72 7.81 -12.82 10.80
CA LEU A 72 6.34 -12.80 10.79
C LEU A 72 5.78 -11.85 9.70
N GLU A 73 6.54 -11.52 8.66
CA GLU A 73 6.12 -10.61 7.60
C GLU A 73 4.83 -11.03 6.86
N ASP A 74 4.56 -12.34 6.78
CA ASP A 74 3.37 -12.90 6.13
C ASP A 74 2.21 -13.15 7.13
N ASP A 75 2.38 -12.80 8.41
CA ASP A 75 1.33 -12.94 9.43
C ASP A 75 0.40 -11.72 9.40
N GLU A 76 -0.62 -11.80 8.55
CA GLU A 76 -1.68 -10.80 8.42
C GLU A 76 -2.37 -10.48 9.77
N SER A 77 -2.42 -11.44 10.70
CA SER A 77 -3.02 -11.22 12.02
C SER A 77 -2.12 -10.38 12.93
N ALA A 78 -0.81 -10.58 12.86
CA ALA A 78 0.17 -9.75 13.56
C ALA A 78 0.20 -8.33 12.97
N PHE A 79 0.15 -8.21 11.64
CA PHE A 79 0.07 -6.93 10.95
C PHE A 79 -1.19 -6.16 11.35
N THR A 80 -2.36 -6.81 11.29
CA THR A 80 -3.63 -6.21 11.71
C THR A 80 -3.60 -5.80 13.18
N ALA A 81 -3.08 -6.65 14.07
CA ALA A 81 -2.99 -6.34 15.49
C ALA A 81 -2.07 -5.14 15.81
N ALA A 82 -1.04 -4.91 14.99
CA ALA A 82 -0.17 -3.75 15.11
C ALA A 82 -0.86 -2.44 14.69
N LEU A 83 -1.71 -2.50 13.65
CA LEU A 83 -2.34 -1.32 13.05
C LEU A 83 -3.73 -0.97 13.61
N ASP A 84 -4.53 -1.97 14.01
CA ASP A 84 -5.89 -1.80 14.58
C ASP A 84 -6.01 -0.64 15.58
N PRO A 85 -5.07 -0.49 16.54
CA PRO A 85 -5.16 0.58 17.53
C PRO A 85 -5.17 2.00 16.94
N LEU A 86 -4.57 2.22 15.76
CA LEU A 86 -4.52 3.53 15.10
C LEU A 86 -5.92 4.06 14.80
N PHE A 87 -6.79 3.20 14.25
CA PHE A 87 -8.12 3.60 13.81
C PHE A 87 -9.10 3.90 14.96
N SER A 88 -8.76 3.48 16.18
CA SER A 88 -9.48 3.85 17.40
C SER A 88 -8.87 5.05 18.12
N ALA A 89 -7.57 5.30 17.92
CA ALA A 89 -6.83 6.37 18.60
C ALA A 89 -6.85 7.71 17.86
N CYS A 90 -6.97 7.67 16.53
CA CYS A 90 -6.95 8.84 15.67
C CYS A 90 -8.38 9.30 15.34
N GLU A 91 -8.60 10.61 15.33
CA GLU A 91 -9.94 11.22 15.32
C GLU A 91 -10.36 11.70 13.93
N SER A 92 -9.44 11.69 12.96
CA SER A 92 -9.67 12.19 11.61
C SER A 92 -8.66 11.64 10.58
N PRO A 93 -8.95 11.74 9.27
CA PRO A 93 -7.96 11.50 8.21
C PRO A 93 -6.68 12.34 8.34
N ALA A 94 -6.79 13.56 8.87
CA ALA A 94 -5.64 14.43 9.12
C ALA A 94 -4.71 13.87 10.19
N ASP A 95 -5.24 13.18 11.20
CA ASP A 95 -4.44 12.50 12.21
C ASP A 95 -3.65 11.32 11.60
N LEU A 96 -4.30 10.50 10.76
CA LEU A 96 -3.60 9.41 10.06
C LEU A 96 -2.49 9.94 9.15
N TYR A 97 -2.76 11.02 8.42
CA TYR A 97 -1.75 11.65 7.57
C TYR A 97 -0.58 12.21 8.39
N ALA A 98 -0.85 13.02 9.41
CA ALA A 98 0.21 13.63 10.24
C ALA A 98 1.02 12.56 10.98
N GLY A 99 0.37 11.51 11.47
CA GLY A 99 1.02 10.35 12.08
C GLY A 99 1.89 9.58 11.09
N GLY A 100 1.38 9.33 9.88
CA GLY A 100 2.14 8.68 8.81
C GLY A 100 3.33 9.48 8.30
N VAL A 101 3.23 10.81 8.25
CA VAL A 101 4.37 11.67 7.90
C VAL A 101 5.48 11.55 8.96
N LYS A 102 5.10 11.45 10.24
CA LYS A 102 6.05 11.29 11.36
C LYS A 102 6.59 9.86 11.49
N HIS A 103 5.78 8.85 11.19
CA HIS A 103 6.06 7.41 11.32
C HIS A 103 5.84 6.67 9.98
N PRO A 104 6.63 6.97 8.93
CA PRO A 104 6.38 6.46 7.58
C PRO A 104 6.52 4.93 7.46
N PHE A 105 7.28 4.30 8.37
CA PHE A 105 7.43 2.85 8.41
C PHE A 105 6.10 2.12 8.64
N VAL A 106 5.16 2.73 9.37
CA VAL A 106 3.82 2.18 9.61
C VAL A 106 3.06 1.92 8.31
N TYR A 107 3.35 2.71 7.27
CA TYR A 107 2.78 2.58 5.93
C TYR A 107 3.69 1.80 4.96
N GLY A 108 4.80 1.22 5.44
CA GLY A 108 5.82 0.59 4.59
C GLY A 108 6.60 1.59 3.74
N LEU A 109 6.64 2.87 4.13
CA LEU A 109 7.29 3.94 3.39
C LEU A 109 8.68 4.27 3.95
N THR A 110 9.56 4.73 3.07
CA THR A 110 10.91 5.19 3.47
C THR A 110 10.94 6.63 3.96
N GLY A 111 9.83 7.36 3.85
CA GLY A 111 9.69 8.75 4.28
C GLY A 111 8.28 9.30 4.09
N GLY A 112 7.89 10.29 4.90
CA GLY A 112 6.55 10.89 4.86
C GLY A 112 6.20 11.59 3.54
N ALA A 113 7.20 12.00 2.75
CA ALA A 113 6.98 12.62 1.43
C ALA A 113 6.38 11.64 0.39
N TYR A 114 6.41 10.34 0.66
CA TYR A 114 5.81 9.31 -0.19
C TYR A 114 4.37 8.96 0.23
N LEU A 115 3.87 9.54 1.32
CA LEU A 115 2.52 9.29 1.78
C LEU A 115 1.53 10.09 0.93
N ASP A 116 0.79 9.37 0.09
CA ASP A 116 -0.27 9.92 -0.74
C ASP A 116 -1.67 9.50 -0.25
N ARG A 117 -2.70 10.10 -0.84
CA ARG A 117 -4.08 9.79 -0.50
C ARG A 117 -4.44 8.34 -0.79
N MET A 118 -3.92 7.75 -1.87
CA MET A 118 -4.21 6.37 -2.24
C MET A 118 -3.67 5.39 -1.18
N THR A 119 -2.51 5.66 -0.62
CA THR A 119 -1.94 4.89 0.49
C THR A 119 -2.85 4.94 1.72
N LEU A 120 -3.36 6.13 2.07
CA LEU A 120 -4.32 6.30 3.16
C LEU A 120 -5.64 5.57 2.88
N GLU A 121 -6.18 5.65 1.65
CA GLU A 121 -7.38 4.94 1.21
C GLU A 121 -7.22 3.42 1.35
N ILE A 122 -6.06 2.87 0.96
CA ILE A 122 -5.75 1.43 1.11
C ILE A 122 -5.79 1.00 2.57
N TYR A 123 -5.15 1.76 3.46
CA TYR A 123 -5.11 1.44 4.89
C TYR A 123 -6.46 1.65 5.58
N CYS A 124 -7.32 2.50 5.03
CA CYS A 124 -8.68 2.67 5.51
C CYS A 124 -9.67 1.58 5.06
N GLY A 125 -9.25 0.65 4.18
CA GLY A 125 -10.07 -0.48 3.79
C GLY A 125 -10.45 -1.35 4.99
N GLY A 126 -11.75 -1.50 5.25
CA GLY A 126 -12.28 -2.20 6.43
C GLY A 126 -12.44 -1.33 7.69
N TYR A 127 -11.98 -0.08 7.68
CA TYR A 127 -12.10 0.87 8.78
C TYR A 127 -12.90 2.12 8.41
N GLU A 128 -13.67 2.09 7.32
CA GLU A 128 -14.34 3.26 6.73
C GLU A 128 -15.33 3.92 7.70
N ALA A 129 -15.84 3.17 8.68
CA ALA A 129 -16.75 3.65 9.71
C ALA A 129 -16.04 4.33 10.91
N THR A 130 -14.72 4.29 10.98
CA THR A 130 -13.95 4.92 12.06
C THR A 130 -13.76 6.43 11.81
N PRO A 131 -13.62 7.26 12.85
CA PRO A 131 -13.34 8.68 12.68
C PRO A 131 -12.07 8.95 11.86
N ALA A 132 -11.03 8.13 12.07
CA ALA A 132 -9.77 8.18 11.35
C ALA A 132 -9.92 8.06 9.82
N CYS A 133 -10.94 7.34 9.34
CA CYS A 133 -11.15 7.07 7.91
C CYS A 133 -12.41 7.72 7.32
N THR A 134 -13.26 8.31 8.17
CA THR A 134 -14.49 8.96 7.70
C THR A 134 -14.14 10.17 6.83
N GLY A 135 -14.54 10.13 5.55
CA GLY A 135 -14.28 11.20 4.59
C GLY A 135 -12.92 11.15 3.91
N MET A 136 -12.21 10.02 3.95
CA MET A 136 -10.89 9.86 3.31
C MET A 136 -10.92 10.19 1.80
N ASP A 137 -11.97 9.82 1.07
CA ASP A 137 -12.10 10.08 -0.37
C ASP A 137 -12.00 11.58 -0.75
N SER A 138 -12.42 12.46 0.16
CA SER A 138 -12.40 13.91 -0.03
C SER A 138 -11.24 14.59 0.70
N PHE A 139 -10.48 13.84 1.49
CA PHE A 139 -9.30 14.35 2.19
C PHE A 139 -8.18 14.69 1.19
N GLN A 140 -7.50 15.81 1.43
CA GLN A 140 -6.37 16.27 0.63
C GLN A 140 -5.15 16.39 1.56
N PRO A 141 -4.20 15.44 1.50
CA PRO A 141 -2.96 15.47 2.27
C PRO A 141 -2.03 16.64 1.87
#